data_AF-A0AAV8Z824-F1
#
_entry.id   AF-A0AAV8Z824-F1
#
_cell.length_a   1.000
_cell.length_b   1.000
_cell.length_c   1.000
_cell.angle_alpha   90.00
_cell.angle_beta   90.00
_cell.angle_gamma   90.00
#
_symmetry.space_group_name_H-M   'P 1'
#
loop_
_entity.id
_entity.type
_entity.pdbx_description
1 polymer ?
#
loop_
_entity_poly.entity_id
_entity_poly.type
_entity_poly.pdbx_seq_one_letter_code
_entity_poly.pdbx_strand_id
1 'polypeptide(L)'
;MQIQHPKFKELIDGKGDFDLVMVNYQYPQLLLFGKIYNCPTILFSTFYLSTYHYHAQGNPSHPAAHTDMMLSFHPPLTFSQRFISTMFSLQSWYSMFTREIPEREDFINTHFSMSASIDELVRNVDLVFVSTHPAIHGARAFGPATVEVGYERKPKFRKPLEMPLKTFLDNAQDGFVYFSLGSNVKSKNISRILLKTIMEAIKEIPCTFLYKYEEDYLDDKTREC
;
A
#
# COMPACT_ATOMS: atom_id res chain seq x y z
N MET A 1 -8.48 19.66 -6.45
CA MET A 1 -7.32 18.83 -6.84
C MET A 1 -6.12 19.39 -6.08
N GLN A 2 -5.46 18.61 -5.21
CA GLN A 2 -4.57 19.11 -4.14
C GLN A 2 -3.43 20.03 -4.57
N ILE A 3 -2.98 19.96 -5.83
CA ILE A 3 -1.90 20.79 -6.39
C ILE A 3 -2.23 22.28 -6.41
N GLN A 4 -3.51 22.63 -6.56
CA GLN A 4 -3.94 24.04 -6.56
C GLN A 4 -4.03 24.62 -5.14
N HIS A 5 -3.83 23.82 -4.10
CA HIS A 5 -3.87 24.28 -2.72
C HIS A 5 -2.70 25.26 -2.46
N PRO A 6 -2.93 26.43 -1.83
CA PRO A 6 -1.90 27.46 -1.65
C PRO A 6 -0.61 26.93 -1.03
N LYS A 7 -0.72 26.15 0.05
CA LYS A 7 0.44 25.52 0.69
C LYS A 7 1.23 24.58 -0.22
N PHE A 8 0.58 23.90 -1.16
CA PHE A 8 1.28 23.03 -2.09
C PHE A 8 2.02 23.84 -3.16
N LYS A 9 1.45 24.97 -3.61
CA LYS A 9 2.16 25.91 -4.49
C LYS A 9 3.39 26.50 -3.82
N GLU A 10 3.31 26.86 -2.54
CA GLU A 10 4.47 27.29 -1.77
C GLU A 10 5.59 26.24 -1.77
N LEU A 11 5.24 24.94 -1.70
CA LEU A 11 6.23 23.87 -1.81
C LEU A 11 6.85 23.76 -3.21
N ILE A 12 6.03 23.88 -4.27
CA ILE A 12 6.51 23.89 -5.66
C ILE A 12 7.47 25.06 -5.90
N ASP A 13 7.16 26.22 -5.33
CA ASP A 13 7.99 27.43 -5.40
C ASP A 13 9.28 27.31 -4.55
N GLY A 14 9.51 26.18 -3.87
CA GLY A 14 10.69 25.96 -3.04
C GLY A 14 10.70 26.77 -1.75
N LYS A 15 9.53 27.16 -1.22
CA LYS A 15 9.46 27.88 0.05
C LYS A 15 9.62 26.92 1.23
N GLY A 16 10.38 27.38 2.23
CA GLY A 16 10.71 26.62 3.44
C GLY A 16 12.00 25.83 3.30
N ASP A 17 12.49 25.33 4.43
CA ASP A 17 13.69 24.49 4.51
C ASP A 17 13.29 23.09 4.95
N PHE A 18 13.80 22.08 4.24
CA PHE A 18 13.50 20.67 4.51
C PHE A 18 14.79 19.87 4.47
N ASP A 19 15.01 19.04 5.48
CA ASP A 19 16.20 18.19 5.57
C ASP A 19 15.99 16.81 4.90
N LEU A 20 14.75 16.48 4.51
CA LEU A 20 14.38 15.15 4.02
C LEU A 20 13.06 15.18 3.24
N VAL A 21 12.99 14.47 2.12
CA VAL A 21 11.76 14.20 1.37
C VAL A 21 11.44 12.72 1.41
N MET A 22 10.25 12.36 1.90
CA MET A 22 9.77 10.98 1.95
C MET A 22 8.51 10.81 1.11
N VAL A 23 8.55 9.88 0.15
CA VAL A 23 7.52 9.74 -0.89
C VAL A 23 7.06 8.29 -0.99
N ASN A 24 5.75 8.10 -1.09
CA ASN A 24 5.20 6.78 -1.37
C ASN A 24 5.57 6.35 -2.79
N TYR A 25 6.04 5.10 -2.96
CA TYR A 25 6.55 4.59 -4.23
C TYR A 25 5.55 4.71 -5.41
N GLN A 26 4.25 4.81 -5.15
CA GLN A 26 3.23 5.00 -6.19
C GLN A 26 3.25 6.38 -6.85
N TYR A 27 3.87 7.37 -6.20
CA TYR A 27 3.96 8.76 -6.65
C TYR A 27 5.42 9.23 -6.81
N PRO A 28 6.27 8.50 -7.58
CA PRO A 28 7.70 8.77 -7.65
C PRO A 28 8.02 10.16 -8.23
N GLN A 29 7.09 10.78 -8.97
CA GLN A 29 7.24 12.16 -9.45
C GLN A 29 7.45 13.19 -8.32
N LEU A 30 6.96 12.90 -7.11
CA LEU A 30 7.14 13.79 -5.96
C LEU A 30 8.55 13.72 -5.37
N LEU A 31 9.39 12.76 -5.78
CA LEU A 31 10.83 12.75 -5.45
C LEU A 31 11.54 13.99 -5.99
N LEU A 32 10.95 14.69 -6.97
CA LEU A 32 11.44 15.96 -7.49
C LEU A 32 11.66 17.00 -6.38
N PHE A 33 10.88 16.96 -5.29
CA PHE A 33 11.09 17.84 -4.15
C PHE A 33 12.48 17.67 -3.52
N GLY A 34 13.11 16.49 -3.60
CA GLY A 34 14.50 16.32 -3.17
C GLY A 34 15.48 17.17 -3.98
N LYS A 35 15.22 17.38 -5.29
CA LYS A 35 15.99 18.31 -6.12
C LYS A 35 15.69 19.77 -5.78
N ILE A 36 14.41 20.11 -5.54
CA ILE A 36 13.99 21.48 -5.20
C ILE A 36 14.63 21.95 -3.89
N TYR A 37 14.62 21.10 -2.87
CA TYR A 37 15.14 21.42 -1.53
C TYR A 37 16.58 20.97 -1.32
N ASN A 38 17.20 20.35 -2.32
CA ASN A 38 18.56 19.84 -2.27
C ASN A 38 18.81 18.97 -1.02
N CYS A 39 17.90 18.03 -0.77
CA CYS A 39 17.93 17.16 0.40
C CYS A 39 17.79 15.67 0.01
N PRO A 40 18.21 14.74 0.88
CA PRO A 40 18.03 13.31 0.65
C PRO A 40 16.56 12.92 0.45
N THR A 41 16.36 11.84 -0.29
CA THR A 41 15.04 11.29 -0.59
C THR A 41 14.87 9.87 -0.09
N ILE A 42 13.68 9.57 0.42
CA ILE A 42 13.29 8.23 0.86
C ILE A 42 12.04 7.79 0.11
N LEU A 43 12.12 6.63 -0.52
CA LEU A 43 10.93 5.95 -1.05
C LEU A 43 10.36 5.04 0.03
N PHE A 44 9.04 4.98 0.17
CA PHE A 44 8.43 3.98 1.04
C PHE A 44 7.25 3.28 0.39
N SER A 45 7.04 2.01 0.76
CA SER A 45 5.86 1.24 0.38
C SER A 45 5.21 0.63 1.60
N THR A 46 3.87 0.63 1.61
CA THR A 46 3.04 -0.05 2.61
C THR A 46 2.84 -1.53 2.31
N PHE A 47 3.38 -2.00 1.18
CA PHE A 47 3.42 -3.39 0.75
C PHE A 47 4.71 -3.63 -0.06
N TYR A 48 4.73 -4.62 -0.96
CA TYR A 48 5.84 -4.83 -1.88
C TYR A 48 6.07 -3.64 -2.83
N LEU A 49 7.28 -3.57 -3.38
CA LEU A 49 7.57 -2.73 -4.55
C LEU A 49 7.27 -3.50 -5.85
N SER A 50 7.12 -2.77 -6.95
CA SER A 50 7.09 -3.41 -8.27
C SER A 50 8.48 -3.88 -8.70
N THR A 51 8.54 -4.82 -9.65
CA THR A 51 9.81 -5.33 -10.23
C THR A 51 10.72 -4.21 -10.71
N TYR A 52 10.17 -3.19 -11.35
CA TYR A 52 10.91 -2.01 -11.79
C TYR A 52 11.60 -1.28 -10.64
N HIS A 53 10.89 -1.00 -9.54
CA HIS A 53 11.46 -0.29 -8.40
C HIS A 53 12.53 -1.10 -7.68
N TYR A 54 12.33 -2.42 -7.53
CA TYR A 54 13.39 -3.28 -7.01
C TYR A 54 14.64 -3.22 -7.89
N HIS A 55 14.48 -3.34 -9.21
CA HIS A 55 15.58 -3.28 -10.15
C HIS A 55 16.28 -1.91 -10.16
N ALA A 56 15.53 -0.81 -10.09
CA ALA A 56 16.09 0.54 -10.05
C ALA A 56 16.97 0.78 -8.81
N GLN A 57 16.67 0.09 -7.70
CA GLN A 57 17.46 0.10 -6.46
C GLN A 57 18.58 -0.94 -6.42
N GLY A 58 18.83 -1.66 -7.53
CA GLY A 58 19.84 -2.71 -7.60
C GLY A 58 19.48 -4.01 -6.86
N ASN A 59 18.21 -4.19 -6.46
CA ASN A 59 17.77 -5.41 -5.80
C ASN A 59 17.54 -6.54 -6.82
N PRO A 60 17.90 -7.79 -6.50
CA PRO A 60 17.51 -8.96 -7.29
C PRO A 60 15.98 -9.07 -7.45
N SER A 61 15.50 -9.10 -8.70
CA SER A 61 14.07 -9.09 -9.00
C SER A 61 13.67 -10.01 -10.17
N HIS A 62 14.42 -11.09 -10.38
CA HIS A 62 14.15 -11.99 -11.50
C HIS A 62 12.74 -12.65 -11.35
N PRO A 63 11.85 -12.54 -12.36
CA PRO A 63 10.45 -12.96 -12.24
C PRO A 63 10.26 -14.47 -12.06
N ALA A 64 11.25 -15.27 -12.43
CA ALA A 64 11.27 -16.71 -12.16
C ALA A 64 11.56 -17.07 -10.68
N ALA A 65 12.12 -16.15 -9.89
CA ALA A 65 12.42 -16.35 -8.47
C ALA A 65 11.50 -15.54 -7.56
N HIS A 66 11.10 -14.35 -8.00
CA HIS A 66 10.20 -13.45 -7.29
C HIS A 66 9.04 -13.08 -8.21
N THR A 67 7.84 -13.55 -7.90
CA THR A 67 6.62 -13.24 -8.65
C THR A 67 6.13 -11.84 -8.34
N ASP A 68 5.43 -11.24 -9.29
CA ASP A 68 4.71 -9.99 -9.02
C ASP A 68 3.58 -10.25 -8.02
N MET A 69 3.30 -9.29 -7.15
CA MET A 69 2.25 -9.41 -6.13
C MET A 69 0.84 -9.62 -6.71
N MET A 70 0.61 -9.26 -7.97
CA MET A 70 -0.65 -9.50 -8.67
C MET A 70 -0.81 -10.96 -9.12
N LEU A 71 0.29 -11.71 -9.18
CA LEU A 71 0.29 -13.14 -9.46
C LEU A 71 0.38 -13.86 -8.11
N SER A 72 -0.75 -14.36 -7.62
CA SER A 72 -0.88 -15.12 -6.36
C SER A 72 -0.15 -16.48 -6.40
N PHE A 73 1.14 -16.46 -6.72
CA PHE A 73 2.04 -17.59 -6.83
C PHE A 73 3.04 -17.53 -5.70
N HIS A 74 3.27 -18.69 -5.05
CA HIS A 74 4.20 -18.82 -3.95
C HIS A 74 5.25 -19.89 -4.27
N PRO A 75 6.54 -19.67 -3.96
CA PRO A 75 7.57 -20.67 -4.16
C PRO A 75 7.30 -21.98 -3.38
N PRO A 76 7.75 -23.15 -3.89
CA PRO A 76 8.50 -23.33 -5.13
C PRO A 76 7.61 -23.26 -6.38
N LEU A 77 8.05 -22.49 -7.39
CA LEU A 77 7.29 -22.26 -8.62
C LEU A 77 7.55 -23.35 -9.67
N THR A 78 6.47 -23.85 -10.26
CA THR A 78 6.49 -24.72 -11.45
C THR A 78 7.00 -23.98 -12.69
N PHE A 79 7.39 -24.72 -13.73
CA PHE A 79 7.81 -24.12 -15.01
C PHE A 79 6.74 -23.18 -15.58
N SER A 80 5.47 -23.61 -15.60
CA SER A 80 4.36 -22.81 -16.11
C SER A 80 4.15 -21.52 -15.30
N GLN A 81 4.24 -21.58 -13.97
CA GLN A 81 4.14 -20.39 -13.12
C GLN A 81 5.30 -19.41 -13.37
N ARG A 82 6.52 -19.91 -13.56
CA ARG A 82 7.69 -19.08 -13.91
C ARG A 82 7.51 -18.42 -15.28
N PHE A 83 6.98 -19.15 -16.25
CA PHE A 83 6.67 -18.62 -17.58
C PHE A 83 5.63 -17.49 -17.50
N ILE A 84 4.50 -17.72 -16.83
CA ILE A 84 3.45 -16.71 -16.62
C ILE A 84 4.01 -15.48 -15.88
N SER A 85 4.79 -15.69 -14.82
CA SER A 85 5.43 -14.60 -14.08
C SER A 85 6.37 -13.77 -14.94
N THR A 86 7.13 -14.43 -15.81
CA THR A 86 8.04 -13.74 -16.73
C THR A 86 7.26 -12.93 -17.76
N MET A 87 6.20 -13.49 -18.35
CA MET A 87 5.34 -12.76 -19.30
C MET A 87 4.66 -11.56 -18.65
N PHE A 88 4.13 -11.72 -17.45
CA PHE A 88 3.54 -10.62 -16.69
C PHE A 88 4.57 -9.53 -16.41
N SER A 89 5.77 -9.90 -15.94
CA SER A 89 6.85 -8.94 -15.71
C SER A 89 7.19 -8.17 -16.99
N LEU A 90 7.34 -8.84 -18.13
CA LEU A 90 7.59 -8.16 -19.41
C LEU A 90 6.48 -7.17 -19.77
N GLN A 91 5.23 -7.54 -19.57
CA GLN A 91 4.08 -6.65 -19.77
C GLN A 91 4.11 -5.45 -18.81
N SER A 92 4.41 -5.67 -17.53
CA SER A 92 4.54 -4.60 -16.53
C SER A 92 5.67 -3.64 -16.87
N TRP A 93 6.82 -4.15 -17.32
CA TRP A 93 7.94 -3.33 -17.80
C TRP A 93 7.52 -2.52 -19.03
N TYR A 94 6.89 -3.16 -20.02
CA TYR A 94 6.39 -2.45 -21.19
C TYR A 94 5.44 -1.31 -20.81
N SER A 95 4.45 -1.57 -19.94
CA SER A 95 3.52 -0.54 -19.44
C SER A 95 4.24 0.56 -18.64
N MET A 96 5.26 0.20 -17.86
CA MET A 96 6.05 1.15 -17.08
C MET A 96 6.70 2.20 -17.98
N PHE A 97 7.38 1.75 -19.04
CA PHE A 97 8.15 2.65 -19.91
C PHE A 97 7.33 3.34 -21.00
N THR A 98 6.22 2.74 -21.45
CA THR A 98 5.42 3.30 -22.55
C THR A 98 4.27 4.19 -22.08
N ARG A 99 3.85 4.10 -20.82
CA ARG A 99 2.69 4.83 -20.29
C ARG A 99 3.01 5.53 -18.98
N GLU A 100 3.34 4.74 -17.98
CA GLU A 100 3.44 5.17 -16.58
C GLU A 100 4.56 6.19 -16.33
N ILE A 101 5.74 6.01 -16.91
CA ILE A 101 6.85 6.98 -16.82
C ILE A 101 6.50 8.25 -17.63
N PRO A 102 6.14 8.17 -18.93
CA PRO A 102 5.77 9.36 -19.70
C PRO A 102 4.66 10.20 -19.07
N GLU A 103 3.59 9.56 -18.57
CA GLU A 103 2.47 10.27 -17.92
C GLU A 103 2.94 11.02 -16.65
N ARG A 104 3.88 10.45 -15.89
CA ARG A 104 4.44 11.08 -14.69
C ARG A 104 5.44 12.21 -15.02
N GLU A 105 6.21 12.06 -16.08
CA GLU A 105 7.12 13.11 -16.57
C GLU A 105 6.33 14.29 -17.15
N ASP A 106 5.25 14.03 -17.90
CA ASP A 106 4.32 15.06 -18.38
C ASP A 106 3.66 15.82 -17.23
N PHE A 107 3.28 15.11 -16.16
CA PHE A 107 2.78 15.72 -14.94
C PHE A 107 3.81 16.68 -14.32
N ILE A 108 5.09 16.29 -14.25
CA ILE A 108 6.17 17.15 -13.76
C ILE A 108 6.27 18.40 -14.64
N ASN A 109 6.39 18.22 -15.96
CA ASN A 109 6.57 19.32 -16.92
C ASN A 109 5.39 20.31 -16.91
N THR A 110 4.19 19.84 -16.60
CA THR A 110 2.98 20.66 -16.56
C THR A 110 2.87 21.49 -15.27
N HIS A 111 3.35 20.97 -14.14
CA HIS A 111 3.08 21.56 -12.82
C HIS A 111 4.31 22.14 -12.13
N PHE A 112 5.52 21.80 -12.57
CA PHE A 112 6.78 22.25 -11.98
C PHE A 112 7.59 23.04 -13.01
N SER A 113 8.37 24.01 -12.54
CA SER A 113 9.25 24.83 -13.41
C SER A 113 10.54 24.09 -13.82
N MET A 114 10.59 22.78 -13.66
CA MET A 114 11.75 21.94 -13.95
C MET A 114 11.31 20.61 -14.53
N SER A 115 12.17 20.01 -15.35
CA SER A 115 12.00 18.65 -15.86
C SER A 115 12.90 17.68 -15.10
N ALA A 116 12.45 16.44 -14.98
CA ALA A 116 13.24 15.35 -14.41
C ALA A 116 12.77 14.03 -14.99
N SER A 117 13.70 13.09 -15.19
CA SER A 117 13.31 11.73 -15.54
C SER A 117 12.87 10.97 -14.30
N ILE A 118 11.76 10.23 -14.41
CA ILE A 118 11.29 9.37 -13.32
C ILE A 118 12.27 8.23 -13.05
N ASP A 119 12.93 7.69 -14.08
CA ASP A 119 13.94 6.65 -13.91
C ASP A 119 15.16 7.17 -13.14
N GLU A 120 15.63 8.38 -13.47
CA GLU A 120 16.70 9.04 -12.72
C GLU A 120 16.31 9.31 -11.26
N LEU A 121 15.12 9.89 -11.03
CA LEU A 121 14.65 10.19 -9.69
C LEU A 121 14.55 8.94 -8.82
N VAL A 122 13.99 7.85 -9.37
CA VAL A 122 13.85 6.59 -8.62
C VAL A 122 15.22 5.95 -8.38
N ARG A 123 16.14 5.92 -9.35
CA ARG A 123 17.48 5.32 -9.16
C ARG A 123 18.34 6.05 -8.14
N ASN A 124 18.15 7.37 -8.01
CA ASN A 124 18.93 8.22 -7.11
C ASN A 124 18.31 8.38 -5.72
N VAL A 125 17.33 7.56 -5.36
CA VAL A 125 16.79 7.53 -3.99
C VAL A 125 17.86 7.04 -3.01
N ASP A 126 18.00 7.72 -1.87
CA ASP A 126 19.01 7.40 -0.85
C ASP A 126 18.63 6.19 0.01
N LEU A 127 17.33 6.00 0.27
CA LEU A 127 16.83 4.90 1.08
C LEU A 127 15.42 4.47 0.68
N VAL A 128 15.14 3.17 0.78
CA VAL A 128 13.83 2.60 0.50
C VAL A 128 13.32 1.79 1.68
N PHE A 129 12.16 2.18 2.22
CA PHE A 129 11.45 1.42 3.23
C PHE A 129 10.36 0.55 2.61
N VAL A 130 10.43 -0.77 2.80
CA VAL A 130 9.45 -1.71 2.25
C VAL A 130 8.74 -2.41 3.38
N SER A 131 7.41 -2.32 3.41
CA SER A 131 6.59 -2.97 4.44
C SER A 131 6.30 -4.43 4.08
N THR A 132 7.34 -5.28 4.13
CA THR A 132 7.27 -6.73 3.94
C THR A 132 7.73 -7.48 5.19
N HIS A 133 7.56 -8.81 5.20
CA HIS A 133 8.17 -9.68 6.21
C HIS A 133 8.52 -11.04 5.59
N PRO A 134 9.74 -11.59 5.77
CA PRO A 134 10.17 -12.81 5.08
C PRO A 134 9.30 -14.04 5.39
N ALA A 135 8.72 -14.11 6.60
CA ALA A 135 7.84 -15.22 6.98
C ALA A 135 6.51 -15.25 6.20
N ILE A 136 6.04 -14.11 5.69
CA ILE A 136 4.80 -14.02 4.91
C ILE A 136 5.12 -14.04 3.42
N HIS A 137 6.23 -13.42 3.06
CA HIS A 137 6.53 -13.00 1.69
C HIS A 137 7.66 -13.79 1.03
N GLY A 138 8.26 -14.71 1.78
CA GLY A 138 9.47 -15.41 1.38
C GLY A 138 10.72 -14.55 1.57
N ALA A 139 11.85 -15.23 1.74
CA ALA A 139 13.13 -14.55 1.84
C ALA A 139 13.51 -13.89 0.51
N ARG A 140 13.96 -12.65 0.58
CA ARG A 140 14.46 -11.87 -0.57
C ARG A 140 15.76 -11.19 -0.21
N ALA A 141 16.68 -11.14 -1.17
CA ALA A 141 17.89 -10.36 -1.03
C ALA A 141 17.60 -8.88 -1.29
N PHE A 142 18.04 -8.03 -0.37
CA PHE A 142 17.99 -6.58 -0.51
C PHE A 142 19.39 -5.98 -0.51
N GLY A 143 19.59 -4.94 -1.31
CA GLY A 143 20.76 -4.08 -1.26
C GLY A 143 20.73 -3.18 -0.02
N PRO A 144 21.86 -2.54 0.32
CA PRO A 144 22.00 -1.75 1.56
C PRO A 144 21.05 -0.55 1.64
N ALA A 145 20.61 -0.03 0.50
CA ALA A 145 19.65 1.07 0.43
C ALA A 145 18.19 0.63 0.64
N THR A 146 17.90 -0.67 0.68
CA THR A 146 16.52 -1.18 0.87
C THR A 146 16.39 -1.83 2.23
N VAL A 147 15.55 -1.23 3.07
CA VAL A 147 15.29 -1.65 4.44
C VAL A 147 13.87 -2.19 4.54
N GLU A 148 13.75 -3.44 4.98
CA GLU A 148 12.48 -4.06 5.29
C GLU A 148 11.99 -3.58 6.66
N VAL A 149 10.82 -2.93 6.66
CA VAL A 149 10.15 -2.45 7.87
C VAL A 149 8.97 -3.38 8.12
N GLY A 150 9.15 -4.34 9.02
CA GLY A 150 8.13 -5.35 9.33
C GLY A 150 6.81 -4.76 9.84
N TYR A 151 5.80 -5.62 9.97
CA TYR A 151 4.44 -5.24 10.36
C TYR A 151 4.29 -4.80 11.82
N GLU A 152 5.32 -4.94 12.67
CA GLU A 152 5.27 -4.51 14.06
C GLU A 152 5.28 -2.98 14.18
N ARG A 153 4.08 -2.40 14.08
CA ARG A 153 3.81 -1.07 14.62
C ARG A 153 3.28 -1.27 16.03
N LYS A 154 4.14 -1.18 17.04
CA LYS A 154 3.69 -0.95 18.43
C LYS A 154 3.41 0.54 18.54
N PRO A 155 2.16 1.02 18.41
CA PRO A 155 1.89 2.44 18.58
C PRO A 155 2.34 2.85 19.99
N LYS A 156 3.20 3.87 20.08
CA LYS A 156 3.64 4.43 21.38
C LYS A 156 2.46 4.92 22.22
N PHE A 157 1.34 5.25 21.56
CA PHE A 157 0.11 5.71 22.18
C PHE A 157 -1.06 4.83 21.73
N ARG A 158 -1.58 4.01 22.64
CA ARG A 158 -2.86 3.31 22.43
C ARG A 158 -3.95 4.19 23.02
N LYS A 159 -4.79 4.79 22.17
CA LYS A 159 -6.04 5.39 22.66
C LYS A 159 -6.86 4.26 23.28
N PRO A 160 -7.33 4.37 24.53
CA PRO A 160 -8.21 3.36 25.10
C PRO A 160 -9.48 3.24 24.25
N LEU A 161 -10.04 2.03 24.19
CA LEU A 161 -11.34 1.81 23.57
C LEU A 161 -12.40 2.65 24.29
N GLU A 162 -13.37 3.15 23.53
CA GLU A 162 -14.51 3.86 24.10
C GLU A 162 -15.33 2.91 24.98
N MET A 163 -15.86 3.44 26.09
CA MET A 163 -16.46 2.62 27.16
C MET A 163 -17.52 1.62 26.68
N PRO A 164 -18.48 1.97 25.81
CA PRO A 164 -19.48 1.01 25.34
C PRO A 164 -18.85 -0.19 24.60
N LEU A 165 -17.85 0.08 23.76
CA LEU A 165 -17.15 -0.96 23.00
C LEU A 165 -16.27 -1.80 23.90
N LYS A 166 -15.58 -1.17 24.86
CA LYS A 166 -14.78 -1.86 25.86
C LYS A 166 -15.65 -2.82 26.67
N THR A 167 -16.77 -2.35 27.21
CA THR A 167 -17.70 -3.18 27.98
C THR A 167 -18.29 -4.30 27.15
N PHE A 168 -18.66 -4.05 25.89
CA PHE A 168 -19.15 -5.08 24.98
C PHE A 168 -18.13 -6.22 24.78
N LEU A 169 -16.86 -5.86 24.56
CA LEU A 169 -15.79 -6.84 24.35
C LEU A 169 -15.34 -7.53 25.64
N ASP A 170 -15.28 -6.81 26.77
CA ASP A 170 -14.91 -7.37 28.08
C ASP A 170 -15.93 -8.40 28.60
N ASN A 171 -17.19 -8.29 28.17
CA ASN A 171 -18.27 -9.22 28.55
C ASN A 171 -18.34 -10.48 27.66
N ALA A 172 -17.49 -10.59 26.63
CA ALA A 172 -17.48 -11.73 25.74
C ALA A 172 -16.88 -12.97 26.45
N GLN A 173 -17.72 -13.98 26.73
CA GLN A 173 -17.31 -15.16 27.52
C GLN A 173 -16.37 -16.10 26.76
N ASP A 174 -16.64 -16.32 25.47
CA ASP A 174 -15.87 -17.23 24.60
C ASP A 174 -14.89 -16.48 23.69
N GLY A 175 -14.49 -15.27 24.10
CA GLY A 175 -13.74 -14.34 23.25
C GLY A 175 -14.62 -13.71 22.17
N PHE A 176 -13.98 -12.97 21.26
CA PHE A 176 -14.68 -12.23 20.21
C PHE A 176 -13.94 -12.28 18.88
N VAL A 177 -14.70 -12.12 17.79
CA VAL A 177 -14.19 -11.95 16.44
C VAL A 177 -14.43 -10.53 15.97
N TYR A 178 -13.36 -9.83 15.62
CA TYR A 178 -13.45 -8.55 14.91
C TYR A 178 -13.47 -8.80 13.40
N PHE A 179 -14.53 -8.34 12.74
CA PHE A 179 -14.68 -8.44 11.29
C PHE A 179 -14.70 -7.04 10.67
N SER A 180 -13.91 -6.87 9.60
CA SER A 180 -13.88 -5.65 8.79
C SER A 180 -13.43 -5.97 7.37
N LEU A 181 -14.06 -5.31 6.39
CA LEU A 181 -13.65 -5.36 4.98
C LEU A 181 -12.53 -4.35 4.65
N GLY A 182 -11.96 -3.70 5.67
CA GLY A 182 -10.95 -2.66 5.55
C GLY A 182 -11.54 -1.26 5.40
N SER A 183 -10.77 -0.34 4.84
CA SER A 183 -11.19 1.04 4.56
C SER A 183 -11.72 1.24 3.13
N ASN A 184 -11.36 0.33 2.21
CA ASN A 184 -11.60 0.50 0.78
C ASN A 184 -12.92 -0.15 0.34
N VAL A 185 -13.18 -1.37 0.81
CA VAL A 185 -14.47 -2.03 0.59
C VAL A 185 -15.39 -1.62 1.74
N LYS A 186 -16.40 -0.82 1.41
CA LYS A 186 -17.42 -0.42 2.38
C LYS A 186 -18.52 -1.46 2.38
N SER A 187 -18.89 -1.94 3.55
CA SER A 187 -19.93 -2.95 3.70
C SER A 187 -21.27 -2.48 3.14
N LYS A 188 -21.55 -1.17 3.22
CA LYS A 188 -22.75 -0.57 2.60
C LYS A 188 -22.83 -0.68 1.07
N ASN A 189 -21.69 -0.90 0.40
CA ASN A 189 -21.62 -1.00 -1.05
C ASN A 189 -21.73 -2.45 -1.56
N ILE A 190 -21.78 -3.44 -0.66
CA ILE A 190 -21.91 -4.84 -1.08
C ILE A 190 -23.37 -5.17 -1.36
N SER A 191 -23.61 -6.18 -2.19
CA SER A 191 -24.98 -6.59 -2.51
C SER A 191 -25.72 -7.04 -1.25
N ARG A 192 -27.03 -6.79 -1.18
CA ARG A 192 -27.87 -7.25 -0.06
C ARG A 192 -27.78 -8.76 0.13
N ILE A 193 -27.64 -9.51 -0.96
CA ILE A 193 -27.46 -10.97 -0.94
C ILE A 193 -26.16 -11.32 -0.20
N LEU A 194 -25.03 -10.71 -0.56
CA LEU A 194 -23.74 -10.97 0.08
C LEU A 194 -23.74 -10.55 1.55
N LEU A 195 -24.32 -9.38 1.86
CA LEU A 195 -24.44 -8.93 3.26
C LEU A 195 -25.26 -9.93 4.08
N LYS A 196 -26.40 -10.39 3.56
CA LYS A 196 -27.25 -11.38 4.22
C LYS A 196 -26.47 -12.68 4.47
N THR A 197 -25.78 -13.20 3.46
CA THR A 197 -24.97 -14.43 3.61
C THR A 197 -23.87 -14.27 4.65
N ILE A 198 -23.21 -13.10 4.73
CA ILE A 198 -22.20 -12.83 5.77
C ILE A 198 -22.85 -12.83 7.16
N MET A 199 -24.01 -12.18 7.33
CA MET A 199 -24.71 -12.13 8.62
C MET A 199 -25.18 -13.51 9.07
N GLU A 200 -25.76 -14.30 8.16
CA GLU A 200 -26.17 -15.70 8.43
C GLU A 200 -24.98 -16.55 8.87
N ALA A 201 -23.84 -16.46 8.18
CA ALA A 201 -22.61 -17.17 8.55
C ALA A 201 -22.07 -16.71 9.92
N ILE A 202 -22.16 -15.41 10.24
CA ILE A 202 -21.77 -14.88 11.55
C ILE A 202 -22.65 -15.47 12.66
N LYS A 203 -23.95 -15.66 12.43
CA LYS A 203 -24.87 -16.22 13.42
C LYS A 203 -24.62 -17.69 13.76
N GLU A 204 -24.07 -18.45 12.83
CA GLU A 204 -23.75 -19.86 13.06
C GLU A 204 -22.55 -20.07 13.99
N ILE A 205 -21.73 -19.04 14.19
CA ILE A 205 -20.51 -19.12 14.99
C ILE A 205 -20.83 -18.65 16.43
N PRO A 206 -20.68 -19.53 17.45
CA PRO A 206 -21.07 -19.24 18.83
C PRO A 206 -19.99 -18.40 19.56
N CYS A 207 -19.70 -17.20 19.07
CA CYS A 207 -18.84 -16.24 19.76
C CYS A 207 -19.33 -14.80 19.54
N THR A 208 -18.84 -13.85 20.34
CA THR A 208 -19.20 -12.44 20.16
C THR A 208 -18.58 -11.88 18.87
N PHE A 209 -19.39 -11.33 17.96
CA PHE A 209 -18.88 -10.67 16.75
C PHE A 209 -18.95 -9.15 16.86
N LEU A 210 -17.85 -8.50 16.50
CA LEU A 210 -17.77 -7.06 16.27
C LEU A 210 -17.53 -6.80 14.80
N TYR A 211 -18.59 -6.45 14.05
CA TYR A 211 -18.49 -6.07 12.66
C TYR A 211 -18.40 -4.55 12.52
N LYS A 212 -17.28 -4.05 11.98
CA LYS A 212 -17.18 -2.66 11.53
C LYS A 212 -18.06 -2.45 10.29
N TYR A 213 -19.13 -1.68 10.46
CA TYR A 213 -20.08 -1.32 9.40
C TYR A 213 -20.19 0.21 9.29
N GLU A 214 -20.28 0.75 8.07
CA GLU A 214 -20.21 2.21 7.82
C GLU A 214 -21.55 2.97 7.98
N GLU A 215 -22.65 2.28 8.28
CA GLU A 215 -23.95 2.93 8.50
C GLU A 215 -24.50 2.60 9.90
N ASP A 216 -25.19 3.57 10.50
CA ASP A 216 -25.69 3.45 11.88
C ASP A 216 -26.88 2.47 12.00
N TYR A 217 -27.48 2.08 10.87
CA TYR A 217 -28.68 1.26 10.83
C TYR A 217 -28.54 0.12 9.82
N LEU A 218 -28.34 -1.09 10.33
CA LEU A 218 -28.76 -2.30 9.63
C LEU A 218 -30.28 -2.34 9.73
N ASP A 219 -30.97 -2.23 8.61
CA ASP A 219 -32.45 -2.36 8.49
C ASP A 219 -32.91 -3.58 9.32
N ASP A 220 -34.02 -3.48 10.07
CA ASP A 220 -34.38 -4.46 11.11
C ASP A 220 -34.53 -5.89 10.56
N LYS A 221 -34.85 -6.04 9.26
CA LYS A 221 -34.86 -7.32 8.54
C LYS A 221 -33.49 -8.01 8.43
N THR A 222 -32.41 -7.28 8.67
CA THR A 222 -31.01 -7.75 8.63
C THR A 222 -30.45 -7.98 10.03
N ARG A 223 -31.16 -7.56 11.09
CA ARG A 223 -30.82 -7.86 12.48
C ARG A 223 -31.44 -9.18 12.95
N GLU A 224 -32.63 -9.50 12.42
CA GLU A 224 -33.33 -10.75 12.70
C GLU A 224 -32.73 -11.97 11.96
N CYS A 225 -31.93 -11.75 10.91
CA CYS A 225 -31.09 -12.76 10.23
C CYS A 225 -29.63 -12.69 10.65
#